data_AF-A7GE93-F1
#
_entry.id   AF-A7GE93-F1
#
_cell.length_a   1.000
_cell.length_b   1.000
_cell.length_c   1.000
_cell.angle_alpha   90.00
_cell.angle_beta   90.00
_cell.angle_gamma   90.00
#
_symmetry.space_group_name_H-M   'P 1'
#
loop_
_entity.id
_entity.type
_entity.pdbx_description
1 polymer ?
#
loop_
_entity_poly.entity_id
_entity_poly.type
_entity_poly.pdbx_seq_one_letter_code
_entity_poly.pdbx_strand_id
1 'polypeptide(L)'
;MRSFGLVEYKIYESDYFLEKINECINLIGCQYLFSAFVSACRSITFSLQSYMNGIEGFFDWYANKQEYSRKQKIAKKFVEMRNESQKVGVVYIGSRRMYKNDEGAMKSKFFFMGDHNYYDRGKLPQEKLLKNLFSNDRQDDLEEDVATQCERNFKLLLEVIKDYYTTFGHIIDPEKYYTIENIGKIGLEIEDFEESVGFPRGYTCAEGLTDEIRIALIRENEPKSEIYYIFNKYFEHGRYE
;
A
#
# COMPACT_ATOMS: atom_id res chain seq x y z
N MET A 1 -22.11 -1.40 -7.09
CA MET A 1 -20.65 -1.33 -7.24
C MET A 1 -20.02 -1.85 -5.95
N ARG A 2 -18.86 -2.54 -5.97
CA ARG A 2 -18.16 -2.84 -4.69
C ARG A 2 -17.64 -1.52 -4.12
N SER A 3 -17.55 -1.33 -2.81
CA SER A 3 -16.98 -0.09 -2.25
C SER A 3 -15.46 -0.04 -2.47
N PHE A 4 -14.91 1.15 -2.74
CA PHE A 4 -13.45 1.36 -2.74
C PHE A 4 -12.82 1.03 -1.39
N GLY A 5 -13.60 1.03 -0.30
CA GLY A 5 -13.17 0.59 1.03
C GLY A 5 -12.53 -0.81 1.06
N LEU A 6 -12.78 -1.67 0.07
CA LEU A 6 -12.08 -2.96 -0.06
C LEU A 6 -10.58 -2.80 -0.40
N VAL A 7 -10.21 -1.77 -1.15
CA VAL A 7 -8.80 -1.44 -1.44
C VAL A 7 -8.17 -0.83 -0.19
N GLU A 8 -8.86 0.12 0.46
CA GLU A 8 -8.41 0.74 1.71
C GLU A 8 -8.17 -0.30 2.80
N TYR A 9 -9.07 -1.28 2.94
CA TYR A 9 -8.89 -2.38 3.88
C TYR A 9 -7.57 -3.13 3.67
N LYS A 10 -7.15 -3.35 2.42
CA LYS A 10 -5.86 -4.00 2.12
C LYS A 10 -4.65 -3.10 2.41
N ILE A 11 -4.85 -1.78 2.36
CA ILE A 11 -3.85 -0.82 2.80
C ILE A 11 -3.71 -0.89 4.32
N TYR A 12 -4.82 -0.85 5.07
CA TYR A 12 -4.81 -0.99 6.53
C TYR A 12 -4.24 -2.32 7.00
N GLU A 13 -4.56 -3.42 6.31
CA GLU A 13 -4.00 -4.74 6.59
C GLU A 13 -2.46 -4.74 6.40
N SER A 14 -1.97 -4.09 5.34
CA SER A 14 -0.52 -3.98 5.09
C SER A 14 0.17 -3.10 6.12
N ASP A 15 -0.46 -1.98 6.50
CA ASP A 15 0.00 -1.07 7.56
C ASP A 15 0.12 -1.79 8.90
N TYR A 16 -0.93 -2.54 9.29
CA TYR A 16 -0.94 -3.33 10.52
C TYR A 16 0.25 -4.30 10.59
N PHE A 17 0.53 -5.04 9.51
CA PHE A 17 1.67 -5.96 9.52
C PHE A 17 3.01 -5.22 9.61
N LEU A 18 3.15 -4.05 8.97
CA LEU A 18 4.35 -3.23 9.09
C LEU A 18 4.55 -2.71 10.52
N GLU A 19 3.49 -2.28 11.20
CA GLU A 19 3.56 -1.92 12.63
C GLU A 19 4.00 -3.11 13.48
N LYS A 20 3.44 -4.30 13.22
CA LYS A 20 3.85 -5.52 13.95
C LYS A 20 5.29 -5.92 13.67
N ILE A 21 5.82 -5.68 12.47
CA ILE A 21 7.25 -5.88 12.19
C ILE A 21 8.10 -4.92 13.03
N ASN A 22 7.71 -3.64 13.13
CA ASN A 22 8.41 -2.63 13.96
C ASN A 22 8.38 -2.95 15.46
N GLU A 23 7.30 -3.55 15.94
CA GLU A 23 7.16 -3.97 17.34
C GLU A 23 7.83 -5.32 17.64
N CYS A 24 8.20 -6.08 16.60
CA CYS A 24 8.61 -7.46 16.77
C CYS A 24 9.95 -7.57 17.52
N ILE A 25 10.04 -8.56 18.41
CA ILE A 25 11.28 -8.91 19.11
C ILE A 25 11.74 -10.30 18.69
N ASN A 26 10.81 -11.22 18.41
CA ASN A 26 11.12 -12.61 18.08
C ASN A 26 11.44 -12.78 16.58
N LEU A 27 12.56 -13.44 16.26
CA LEU A 27 12.99 -13.67 14.88
C LEU A 27 11.97 -14.45 14.04
N ILE A 28 11.47 -15.56 14.57
CA ILE A 28 10.50 -16.40 13.88
C ILE A 28 9.16 -15.65 13.70
N GLY A 29 8.72 -14.95 14.75
CA GLY A 29 7.54 -14.08 14.67
C GLY A 29 7.70 -13.02 13.57
N CYS A 30 8.87 -12.38 13.46
CA CYS A 30 9.14 -11.40 12.43
C CYS A 30 9.13 -12.02 11.02
N GLN A 31 9.62 -13.25 10.86
CA GLN A 31 9.55 -13.98 9.57
C GLN A 31 8.10 -14.20 9.12
N TYR A 32 7.21 -14.60 10.04
CA TYR A 32 5.78 -14.78 9.73
C TYR A 32 5.11 -13.46 9.38
N LEU A 33 5.38 -12.40 10.16
CA LEU A 33 4.85 -11.07 9.92
C LEU A 33 5.32 -10.49 8.59
N PHE A 34 6.60 -10.69 8.22
CA PHE A 34 7.11 -10.28 6.92
C PHE A 34 6.43 -11.00 5.76
N SER A 35 6.22 -12.32 5.87
CA SER A 35 5.48 -13.08 4.87
C SER A 35 4.03 -12.57 4.71
N ALA A 36 3.36 -12.30 5.83
CA ALA A 36 2.02 -11.72 5.83
C ALA A 36 2.00 -10.32 5.19
N PHE A 37 2.96 -9.46 5.54
CA PHE A 37 3.10 -8.11 5.00
C PHE A 37 3.26 -8.11 3.46
N VAL A 38 4.17 -8.91 2.91
CA VAL A 38 4.38 -8.95 1.45
C VAL A 38 3.17 -9.53 0.70
N SER A 39 2.40 -10.40 1.35
CA SER A 39 1.13 -10.92 0.84
C SER A 39 0.02 -9.87 0.84
N ALA A 40 -0.11 -9.11 1.94
CA ALA A 40 -1.06 -8.00 2.06
C ALA A 40 -0.77 -6.90 1.02
N CYS A 41 0.52 -6.53 0.85
CA CYS A 41 0.95 -5.57 -0.16
C CYS A 41 0.53 -5.95 -1.58
N ARG A 42 0.63 -7.24 -1.95
CA ARG A 42 0.17 -7.72 -3.27
C ARG A 42 -1.34 -7.57 -3.41
N SER A 43 -2.07 -7.86 -2.35
CA SER A 43 -3.53 -7.80 -2.34
C SER A 43 -4.05 -6.39 -2.61
N ILE A 44 -3.32 -5.32 -2.22
CA ILE A 44 -3.66 -3.94 -2.59
C ILE A 44 -3.79 -3.81 -4.11
N THR A 45 -2.75 -4.20 -4.85
CA THR A 45 -2.72 -4.05 -6.31
C THR A 45 -3.78 -4.93 -7.01
N PHE A 46 -4.14 -6.06 -6.42
CA PHE A 46 -5.16 -6.96 -6.94
C PHE A 46 -6.57 -6.42 -6.70
N SER A 47 -6.84 -5.93 -5.49
CA SER A 47 -8.10 -5.26 -5.18
C SER A 47 -8.29 -4.04 -6.08
N LEU A 48 -7.23 -3.25 -6.30
CA LEU A 48 -7.26 -2.10 -7.20
C LEU A 48 -7.64 -2.49 -8.64
N GLN A 49 -6.95 -3.46 -9.23
CA GLN A 49 -7.23 -3.94 -10.59
C GLN A 49 -8.63 -4.56 -10.71
N SER A 50 -9.09 -5.28 -9.69
CA SER A 50 -10.43 -5.85 -9.68
C SER A 50 -11.52 -4.78 -9.58
N TYR A 51 -11.27 -3.72 -8.83
CA TYR A 51 -12.22 -2.64 -8.64
C TYR A 51 -12.33 -1.75 -9.89
N MET A 52 -11.19 -1.46 -10.53
CA MET A 52 -11.11 -0.58 -11.69
C MET A 52 -11.31 -1.28 -13.04
N ASN A 53 -11.71 -2.55 -13.02
CA ASN A 53 -11.96 -3.29 -14.25
C ASN A 53 -13.09 -2.61 -15.05
N GLY A 54 -12.80 -2.27 -16.31
CA GLY A 54 -13.76 -1.62 -17.20
C GLY A 54 -13.81 -0.10 -17.11
N ILE A 55 -13.03 0.53 -16.20
CA ILE A 55 -12.90 1.99 -16.17
C ILE A 55 -11.97 2.45 -17.30
N GLU A 56 -12.46 3.40 -18.10
CA GLU A 56 -11.72 3.98 -19.22
C GLU A 56 -10.38 4.60 -18.76
N GLY A 57 -9.32 4.38 -19.53
CA GLY A 57 -7.98 4.90 -19.23
C GLY A 57 -7.24 4.23 -18.07
N PHE A 58 -7.90 3.38 -17.25
CA PHE A 58 -7.27 2.73 -16.10
C PHE A 58 -6.10 1.83 -16.49
N PHE A 59 -6.27 0.98 -17.52
CA PHE A 59 -5.23 0.03 -17.90
C PHE A 59 -3.95 0.70 -18.40
N ASP A 60 -4.08 1.77 -19.20
CA ASP A 60 -2.94 2.54 -19.70
C ASP A 60 -2.24 3.29 -18.56
N TRP A 61 -3.01 3.94 -17.69
CA TRP A 61 -2.48 4.59 -16.49
C TRP A 61 -1.73 3.58 -15.61
N TYR A 62 -2.32 2.40 -15.36
CA TYR A 62 -1.73 1.40 -14.48
C TYR A 62 -0.48 0.76 -15.09
N ALA A 63 -0.44 0.57 -16.41
CA ALA A 63 0.76 0.12 -17.12
C ALA A 63 1.94 1.08 -16.90
N ASN A 64 1.71 2.39 -16.98
CA ASN A 64 2.73 3.40 -16.69
C ASN A 64 3.24 3.31 -15.24
N LYS A 65 2.35 3.10 -14.25
CA LYS A 65 2.74 2.90 -12.85
C LYS A 65 3.53 1.61 -12.62
N GLN A 66 3.21 0.54 -13.35
CA GLN A 66 3.99 -0.69 -13.33
C GLN A 66 5.40 -0.47 -13.87
N GLU A 67 5.56 0.29 -14.96
CA GLU A 67 6.89 0.62 -15.51
C GLU A 67 7.72 1.46 -14.55
N TYR A 68 7.12 2.46 -13.91
CA TYR A 68 7.77 3.22 -12.84
C TYR A 68 8.25 2.30 -11.72
N SER A 69 7.36 1.44 -11.21
CA SER A 69 7.69 0.48 -10.15
C SER A 69 8.81 -0.49 -10.55
N ARG A 70 8.84 -0.94 -11.81
CA ARG A 70 9.92 -1.81 -12.34
C ARG A 70 11.29 -1.12 -12.33
N LYS A 71 11.37 0.21 -12.35
CA LYS A 71 12.64 0.94 -12.26
C LYS A 71 13.16 1.00 -10.81
N GLN A 72 12.27 0.84 -9.82
CA GLN A 72 12.64 0.92 -8.41
C GLN A 72 13.28 -0.39 -7.92
N LYS A 73 14.51 -0.30 -7.40
CA LYS A 73 15.25 -1.46 -6.86
C LYS A 73 14.51 -2.14 -5.72
N ILE A 74 13.92 -1.35 -4.81
CA ILE A 74 13.21 -1.88 -3.64
C ILE A 74 11.93 -2.63 -4.06
N ALA A 75 11.18 -2.13 -5.04
CA ALA A 75 9.97 -2.80 -5.52
C ALA A 75 10.31 -4.15 -6.19
N LYS A 76 11.40 -4.20 -6.99
CA LYS A 76 11.91 -5.46 -7.56
C LYS A 76 12.26 -6.49 -6.49
N LYS A 77 13.04 -6.08 -5.50
CA LYS A 77 13.44 -6.91 -4.36
C LYS A 77 12.22 -7.50 -3.64
N PHE A 78 11.20 -6.68 -3.35
CA PHE A 78 9.99 -7.14 -2.67
C PHE A 78 9.11 -8.05 -3.53
N VAL A 79 9.06 -7.83 -4.85
CA VAL A 79 8.36 -8.73 -5.79
C VAL A 79 9.00 -10.11 -5.81
N GLU A 80 10.34 -10.17 -5.85
CA GLU A 80 11.11 -11.41 -5.79
C GLU A 80 10.88 -12.11 -4.45
N MET A 81 11.10 -11.40 -3.34
CA MET A 81 10.92 -11.93 -1.98
C MET A 81 9.54 -12.53 -1.76
N ARG A 82 8.51 -11.82 -2.19
CA ARG A 82 7.14 -12.32 -2.13
C ARG A 82 6.96 -13.58 -2.97
N ASN A 83 7.44 -13.58 -4.21
CA ASN A 83 7.24 -14.70 -5.13
C ASN A 83 7.89 -15.99 -4.59
N GLU A 84 9.13 -15.92 -4.07
CA GLU A 84 9.76 -17.13 -3.54
C GLU A 84 9.19 -17.51 -2.16
N SER A 85 8.87 -16.55 -1.29
CA SER A 85 8.18 -16.83 -0.02
C SER A 85 6.87 -17.60 -0.25
N GLN A 86 6.02 -17.13 -1.18
CA GLN A 86 4.71 -17.73 -1.43
C GLN A 86 4.76 -19.03 -2.23
N LYS A 87 5.73 -19.20 -3.14
CA LYS A 87 5.76 -20.37 -4.05
C LYS A 87 6.73 -21.46 -3.62
N VAL A 88 7.79 -21.09 -2.91
CA VAL A 88 8.90 -21.99 -2.55
C VAL A 88 9.05 -22.12 -1.03
N GLY A 89 8.43 -21.24 -0.24
CA GLY A 89 8.51 -21.28 1.23
C GLY A 89 9.79 -20.65 1.78
N VAL A 90 10.36 -19.70 1.04
CA VAL A 90 11.62 -19.03 1.39
C VAL A 90 11.47 -18.12 2.59
N VAL A 91 12.44 -18.20 3.51
CA VAL A 91 12.58 -17.28 4.63
C VAL A 91 13.75 -16.33 4.38
N TYR A 92 13.49 -15.03 4.33
CA TYR A 92 14.51 -14.02 4.05
C TYR A 92 15.12 -13.38 5.28
N ILE A 93 14.46 -13.39 6.43
CA ILE A 93 15.02 -12.74 7.63
C ILE A 93 15.93 -13.73 8.34
N GLY A 94 17.23 -13.40 8.42
CA GLY A 94 18.25 -14.31 8.93
C GLY A 94 18.94 -13.86 10.21
N SER A 95 18.92 -12.57 10.50
CA SER A 95 19.63 -12.02 11.65
C SER A 95 18.82 -10.95 12.39
N ARG A 96 19.22 -10.71 13.64
CA ARG A 96 18.58 -9.79 14.56
C ARG A 96 19.63 -9.08 15.41
N ARG A 97 19.51 -7.77 15.57
CA ARG A 97 20.26 -6.95 16.53
C ARG A 97 19.30 -6.41 17.57
N MET A 98 19.56 -6.68 18.84
CA MET A 98 18.75 -6.15 19.95
C MET A 98 19.39 -4.87 20.49
N TYR A 99 18.56 -3.93 20.94
CA TYR A 99 18.99 -2.68 21.55
C TYR A 99 17.93 -2.19 22.55
N LYS A 100 18.29 -1.23 23.41
CA LYS A 100 17.32 -0.51 24.25
C LYS A 100 16.99 0.83 23.60
N ASN A 101 15.71 1.21 23.57
CA ASN A 101 15.33 2.57 23.18
C ASN A 101 15.58 3.55 24.34
N ASP A 102 15.31 4.84 24.11
CA ASP A 102 15.50 5.91 25.10
C ASP A 102 14.67 5.72 26.39
N GLU A 103 13.56 5.00 26.29
CA GLU A 103 12.68 4.63 27.41
C GLU A 103 13.16 3.37 28.16
N GLY A 104 14.28 2.76 27.73
CA GLY A 104 14.85 1.55 28.32
C GLY A 104 14.17 0.24 27.90
N ALA A 105 13.16 0.29 27.03
CA ALA A 105 12.47 -0.86 26.48
C ALA A 105 13.34 -1.60 25.44
N MET A 106 13.31 -2.94 25.48
CA MET A 106 14.04 -3.76 24.52
C MET A 106 13.36 -3.73 23.15
N LYS A 107 14.13 -3.42 22.11
CA LYS A 107 13.73 -3.42 20.70
C LYS A 107 14.66 -4.30 19.87
N SER A 108 14.22 -4.68 18.69
CA SER A 108 14.99 -5.51 17.76
C SER A 108 14.97 -4.92 16.35
N LYS A 109 16.13 -4.84 15.72
CA LYS A 109 16.27 -4.66 14.27
C LYS A 109 16.51 -6.01 13.64
N PHE A 110 15.83 -6.28 12.54
CA PHE A 110 15.99 -7.50 11.76
C PHE A 110 16.67 -7.17 10.45
N PHE A 111 17.45 -8.11 9.91
CA PHE A 111 18.11 -7.92 8.63
C PHE A 111 17.81 -9.12 7.73
N PHE A 112 17.69 -8.84 6.44
CA PHE A 112 17.59 -9.89 5.47
C PHE A 112 18.88 -10.72 5.48
N MET A 113 18.78 -12.00 5.17
CA MET A 113 19.92 -12.79 4.76
C MET A 113 20.51 -12.07 3.55
N GLY A 114 21.70 -11.48 3.70
CA GLY A 114 22.31 -10.67 2.65
C GLY A 114 22.35 -11.40 1.30
N ASP A 115 22.54 -10.65 0.22
CA ASP A 115 22.57 -11.14 -1.17
C ASP A 115 23.49 -12.37 -1.38
N HIS A 116 24.43 -12.59 -0.46
CA HIS A 116 25.33 -13.73 -0.38
C HIS A 116 24.68 -15.10 -0.08
N ASN A 117 23.45 -15.14 0.40
CA ASN A 117 22.80 -16.40 0.79
C ASN A 117 21.69 -16.85 -0.17
N TYR A 118 21.06 -15.94 -0.92
CA TYR A 118 19.90 -16.30 -1.74
C TYR A 118 20.18 -16.44 -3.25
N TYR A 119 21.07 -15.61 -3.80
CA TYR A 119 21.41 -15.64 -5.24
C TYR A 119 22.53 -16.62 -5.61
N ASP A 120 23.08 -17.35 -4.64
CA ASP A 120 24.27 -18.19 -4.85
C ASP A 120 23.94 -19.69 -4.94
N ARG A 121 22.86 -20.02 -5.67
CA ARG A 121 22.63 -21.39 -6.15
C ARG A 121 23.66 -21.72 -7.24
N GLY A 122 24.93 -21.92 -6.84
CA GLY A 122 25.97 -22.35 -7.77
C GLY A 122 27.42 -22.13 -7.33
N LYS A 123 27.72 -21.26 -6.35
CA LYS A 123 29.11 -21.02 -5.94
C LYS A 123 29.54 -21.86 -4.75
N LEU A 124 30.74 -22.40 -4.86
CA LEU A 124 31.35 -23.24 -3.83
C LEU A 124 31.68 -22.40 -2.58
N PRO A 125 31.65 -22.99 -1.37
CA PRO A 125 31.97 -22.28 -0.12
C PRO A 125 33.31 -21.52 -0.13
N GLN A 126 34.27 -21.97 -0.92
CA GLN A 126 35.60 -21.36 -1.04
C GLN A 126 35.57 -20.05 -1.84
N GLU A 127 34.75 -19.96 -2.88
CA GLU A 127 34.58 -18.74 -3.69
C GLU A 127 33.91 -17.62 -2.87
N LYS A 128 33.04 -18.00 -1.91
CA LYS A 128 32.43 -17.08 -0.94
C LYS A 128 33.47 -16.51 0.03
N LEU A 129 34.35 -17.36 0.54
CA LEU A 129 35.43 -16.95 1.44
C LEU A 129 36.40 -15.99 0.73
N LEU A 130 36.78 -16.33 -0.50
CA LEU A 130 37.67 -15.50 -1.32
C LEU A 130 37.03 -14.15 -1.66
N LYS A 131 35.76 -14.11 -2.05
CA LYS A 131 35.08 -12.84 -2.33
C LYS A 131 35.04 -11.94 -1.10
N ASN A 132 34.70 -12.48 0.07
CA ASN A 132 34.64 -11.72 1.33
C ASN A 132 36.04 -11.30 1.85
N LEU A 133 37.09 -12.08 1.57
CA LEU A 133 38.47 -11.77 1.96
C LEU A 133 39.12 -10.72 1.05
N PHE A 134 38.72 -10.65 -0.22
CA PHE A 134 39.33 -9.78 -1.23
C PHE A 134 38.45 -8.59 -1.65
N SER A 135 37.15 -8.59 -1.32
CA SER A 135 36.36 -7.37 -1.34
C SER A 135 36.80 -6.52 -0.15
N ASN A 136 37.60 -5.48 -0.42
CA ASN A 136 37.82 -4.39 0.52
C ASN A 136 36.52 -3.62 0.86
N ASP A 137 35.35 -4.10 0.41
CA ASP A 137 34.03 -3.80 0.96
C ASP A 137 33.94 -4.35 2.40
N ARG A 138 34.72 -3.77 3.31
CA ARG A 138 34.20 -3.45 4.63
C ARG A 138 33.14 -2.37 4.43
N GLN A 139 32.01 -2.72 3.82
CA GLN A 139 30.78 -1.99 4.09
C GLN A 139 30.37 -2.37 5.51
N ASP A 140 30.99 -1.69 6.46
CA ASP A 140 30.39 -1.38 7.77
C ASP A 140 29.27 -0.32 7.60
N ASP A 141 28.78 -0.11 6.38
CA ASP A 141 27.69 0.79 6.04
C ASP A 141 26.35 0.09 6.29
N LEU A 142 25.75 0.38 7.46
CA LEU A 142 24.32 0.71 7.57
C LEU A 142 23.37 -0.13 6.71
N GLU A 143 23.41 -1.47 6.79
CA GLU A 143 22.36 -2.29 6.18
C GLU A 143 21.02 -1.87 6.81
N GLU A 144 20.12 -1.30 5.99
CA GLU A 144 18.80 -0.89 6.48
C GLU A 144 18.06 -2.12 7.04
N ASP A 145 17.44 -1.97 8.19
CA ASP A 145 16.66 -3.06 8.77
C ASP A 145 15.42 -3.37 7.92
N VAL A 146 14.87 -4.56 8.13
CA VAL A 146 13.69 -5.08 7.42
C VAL A 146 12.51 -4.11 7.53
N ALA A 147 12.27 -3.52 8.70
CA ALA A 147 11.14 -2.62 8.92
C ALA A 147 11.27 -1.36 8.05
N THR A 148 12.47 -0.77 8.01
CA THR A 148 12.81 0.39 7.18
C THR A 148 12.60 0.08 5.69
N GLN A 149 13.07 -1.09 5.23
CA GLN A 149 12.90 -1.50 3.84
C GLN A 149 11.43 -1.80 3.49
N CYS A 150 10.67 -2.41 4.40
CA CYS A 150 9.24 -2.65 4.24
C CYS A 150 8.46 -1.33 4.13
N GLU A 151 8.77 -0.34 4.97
CA GLU A 151 8.17 0.99 4.91
C GLU A 151 8.44 1.66 3.56
N ARG A 152 9.69 1.63 3.07
CA ARG A 152 10.02 2.19 1.75
C ARG A 152 9.24 1.54 0.62
N ASN A 153 9.11 0.21 0.64
CA ASN A 153 8.28 -0.50 -0.34
C ASN A 153 6.80 -0.13 -0.20
N PHE A 154 6.30 0.01 1.03
CA PHE A 154 4.92 0.38 1.28
C PHE A 154 4.63 1.81 0.79
N LYS A 155 5.53 2.77 1.06
CA LYS A 155 5.45 4.13 0.53
C LYS A 155 5.37 4.16 -1.00
N LEU A 156 6.16 3.35 -1.71
CA LEU A 156 6.02 3.26 -3.17
C LEU A 156 4.64 2.77 -3.62
N LEU A 157 4.02 1.84 -2.89
CA LEU A 157 2.65 1.42 -3.18
C LEU A 157 1.66 2.54 -2.87
N LEU A 158 1.83 3.23 -1.74
CA LEU A 158 0.97 4.34 -1.35
C LEU A 158 1.09 5.52 -2.32
N GLU A 159 2.24 5.77 -2.93
CA GLU A 159 2.40 6.76 -4.01
C GLU A 159 1.51 6.43 -5.21
N VAL A 160 1.44 5.15 -5.60
CA VAL A 160 0.54 4.69 -6.67
C VAL A 160 -0.92 4.90 -6.27
N ILE A 161 -1.29 4.60 -5.02
CA ILE A 161 -2.65 4.83 -4.51
C ILE A 161 -2.98 6.33 -4.46
N LYS A 162 -2.06 7.17 -4.02
CA LYS A 162 -2.25 8.63 -3.97
C LYS A 162 -2.50 9.20 -5.36
N ASP A 163 -1.66 8.86 -6.33
CA ASP A 163 -1.85 9.27 -7.72
C ASP A 163 -3.17 8.76 -8.32
N TYR A 164 -3.60 7.59 -7.89
CA TYR A 164 -4.89 7.03 -8.25
C TYR A 164 -6.08 7.86 -7.70
N TYR A 165 -6.07 8.29 -6.43
CA TYR A 165 -7.09 9.22 -5.90
C TYR A 165 -7.08 10.58 -6.60
N THR A 166 -5.92 11.03 -7.04
CA THR A 166 -5.80 12.27 -7.82
C THR A 166 -6.40 12.11 -9.21
N THR A 167 -6.11 11.00 -9.89
CA THR A 167 -6.49 10.76 -11.30
C THR A 167 -7.96 10.36 -11.43
N PHE A 168 -8.41 9.39 -10.63
CA PHE A 168 -9.74 8.77 -10.75
C PHE A 168 -10.70 9.17 -9.63
N GLY A 169 -10.32 10.08 -8.73
CA GLY A 169 -11.11 10.47 -7.56
C GLY A 169 -12.57 10.81 -7.88
N HIS A 170 -12.83 11.47 -9.01
CA HIS A 170 -14.17 11.84 -9.48
C HIS A 170 -15.08 10.64 -9.83
N ILE A 171 -14.54 9.43 -9.90
CA ILE A 171 -15.25 8.17 -10.18
C ILE A 171 -15.43 7.33 -8.90
N ILE A 172 -14.50 7.45 -7.96
CA ILE A 172 -14.29 6.43 -6.91
C ILE A 172 -14.40 6.96 -5.48
N ASP A 173 -14.14 8.25 -5.29
CA ASP A 173 -14.08 8.87 -3.97
C ASP A 173 -15.41 9.59 -3.75
N PRO A 174 -16.24 9.18 -2.78
CA PRO A 174 -17.51 9.83 -2.51
C PRO A 174 -17.40 11.35 -2.33
N GLU A 175 -16.27 11.85 -1.81
CA GLU A 175 -16.04 13.30 -1.64
C GLU A 175 -15.92 14.06 -2.96
N LYS A 176 -15.42 13.40 -4.02
CA LYS A 176 -15.27 13.97 -5.36
C LYS A 176 -16.39 13.54 -6.31
N TYR A 177 -16.93 12.35 -6.11
CA TYR A 177 -18.01 11.78 -6.93
C TYR A 177 -19.33 12.53 -6.68
N TYR A 178 -19.74 12.67 -5.41
CA TYR A 178 -20.96 13.35 -5.01
C TYR A 178 -20.73 14.87 -4.89
N THR A 179 -20.61 15.54 -6.04
CA THR A 179 -20.51 17.00 -6.15
C THR A 179 -21.35 17.53 -7.30
N ILE A 180 -21.84 18.78 -7.20
CA ILE A 180 -22.57 19.45 -8.30
C ILE A 180 -21.70 19.53 -9.57
N GLU A 181 -20.42 19.79 -9.40
CA GLU A 181 -19.50 19.87 -10.54
C GLU A 181 -19.39 18.51 -11.26
N ASN A 182 -19.24 17.43 -10.50
CA ASN A 182 -19.06 16.11 -11.09
C ASN A 182 -20.35 15.58 -11.73
N ILE A 183 -21.51 15.81 -11.09
CA ILE A 183 -22.81 15.35 -11.61
C ILE A 183 -23.09 15.92 -13.00
N GLY A 184 -22.80 17.22 -13.20
CA GLY A 184 -22.91 17.88 -14.50
C GLY A 184 -21.89 17.38 -15.53
N LYS A 185 -20.68 16.99 -15.09
CA LYS A 185 -19.64 16.43 -15.97
C LYS A 185 -19.99 15.04 -16.51
N ILE A 186 -20.55 14.19 -15.66
CA ILE A 186 -20.91 12.82 -16.03
C ILE A 186 -22.34 12.71 -16.60
N GLY A 187 -23.07 13.82 -16.67
CA GLY A 187 -24.39 13.91 -17.29
C GLY A 187 -25.50 13.22 -16.49
N LEU A 188 -25.38 13.22 -15.16
CA LEU A 188 -26.40 12.66 -14.26
C LEU A 188 -27.22 13.76 -13.59
N GLU A 189 -28.35 13.37 -13.01
CA GLU A 189 -29.22 14.18 -12.16
C GLU A 189 -29.03 13.82 -10.67
N ILE A 190 -29.44 14.71 -9.76
CA ILE A 190 -29.33 14.45 -8.31
C ILE A 190 -30.09 13.19 -7.90
N GLU A 191 -31.20 12.94 -8.58
CA GLU A 191 -32.04 11.76 -8.40
C GLU A 191 -31.31 10.46 -8.79
N ASP A 192 -30.36 10.50 -9.73
CA ASP A 192 -29.52 9.32 -10.03
C ASP A 192 -28.55 9.01 -8.88
N PHE A 193 -28.07 10.05 -8.17
CA PHE A 193 -27.27 9.88 -6.96
C PHE A 193 -28.10 9.40 -5.76
N GLU A 194 -29.37 9.78 -5.66
CA GLU A 194 -30.29 9.24 -4.66
C GLU A 194 -30.47 7.73 -4.86
N GLU A 195 -30.76 7.31 -6.09
CA GLU A 195 -30.93 5.89 -6.41
C GLU A 195 -29.64 5.09 -6.19
N SER A 196 -28.46 5.68 -6.46
CA SER A 196 -27.18 4.98 -6.25
C SER A 196 -26.90 4.64 -4.79
N VAL A 197 -27.39 5.46 -3.84
CA VAL A 197 -27.29 5.20 -2.40
C VAL A 197 -28.53 4.48 -1.83
N GLY A 198 -29.47 4.09 -2.68
CA GLY A 198 -30.66 3.33 -2.32
C GLY A 198 -31.87 4.16 -1.88
N PHE A 199 -31.86 5.48 -2.09
CA PHE A 199 -33.01 6.33 -1.88
C PHE A 199 -33.93 6.36 -3.12
N PRO A 200 -35.24 6.56 -2.94
CA PRO A 200 -36.14 6.85 -4.07
C PRO A 200 -35.78 8.19 -4.75
N ARG A 201 -36.07 8.31 -6.06
CA ARG A 201 -35.96 9.61 -6.76
C ARG A 201 -36.85 10.67 -6.10
N GLY A 202 -36.30 11.87 -5.92
CA GLY A 202 -36.92 13.00 -5.24
C GLY A 202 -36.89 12.91 -3.71
N TYR A 203 -36.25 11.91 -3.12
CA TYR A 203 -36.25 11.71 -1.66
C TYR A 203 -35.68 12.91 -0.89
N THR A 204 -34.63 13.55 -1.44
CA THR A 204 -34.02 14.75 -0.85
C THR A 204 -34.64 16.06 -1.32
N CYS A 205 -35.65 16.02 -2.21
CA CYS A 205 -36.34 17.20 -2.73
C CYS A 205 -37.35 17.79 -1.71
N ALA A 206 -36.87 18.11 -0.51
CA ALA A 206 -37.66 18.74 0.54
C ALA A 206 -37.65 20.28 0.41
N GLU A 207 -38.75 20.92 0.80
CA GLU A 207 -38.88 22.37 0.77
C GLU A 207 -37.78 23.04 1.61
N GLY A 208 -37.09 24.03 1.02
CA GLY A 208 -36.04 24.79 1.70
C GLY A 208 -34.64 24.18 1.64
N LEU A 209 -34.45 23.01 1.03
CA LEU A 209 -33.12 22.44 0.78
C LEU A 209 -32.56 22.91 -0.57
N THR A 210 -31.32 23.41 -0.56
CA THR A 210 -30.58 23.68 -1.81
C THR A 210 -29.97 22.39 -2.35
N ASP A 211 -29.62 22.36 -3.64
CA ASP A 211 -28.98 21.21 -4.27
C ASP A 211 -27.64 20.84 -3.62
N GLU A 212 -26.90 21.82 -3.10
CA GLU A 212 -25.67 21.57 -2.31
C GLU A 212 -25.96 20.76 -1.06
N ILE A 213 -27.04 21.09 -0.34
CA ILE A 213 -27.44 20.39 0.88
C ILE A 213 -27.95 18.99 0.54
N ARG A 214 -28.73 18.86 -0.54
CA ARG A 214 -29.22 17.56 -1.04
C ARG A 214 -28.06 16.60 -1.31
N ILE A 215 -27.06 17.05 -2.07
CA ILE A 215 -25.87 16.24 -2.39
C ILE A 215 -25.04 15.95 -1.13
N ALA A 216 -24.93 16.90 -0.20
CA ALA A 216 -24.24 16.65 1.07
C ALA A 216 -24.89 15.52 1.88
N LEU A 217 -26.23 15.50 1.96
CA LEU A 217 -26.99 14.44 2.64
C LEU A 217 -26.80 13.07 1.96
N ILE A 218 -26.83 13.02 0.63
CA ILE A 218 -26.58 11.78 -0.13
C ILE A 218 -25.17 11.26 0.17
N ARG A 219 -24.17 12.14 0.12
CA ARG A 219 -22.77 11.80 0.39
C ARG A 219 -22.54 11.29 1.81
N GLU A 220 -23.29 11.80 2.81
CA GLU A 220 -23.19 11.32 4.19
C GLU A 220 -23.66 9.87 4.38
N ASN A 221 -24.47 9.35 3.45
CA ASN A 221 -24.92 7.97 3.49
C ASN A 221 -23.86 6.97 2.96
N GLU A 222 -22.79 7.46 2.35
CA GLU A 222 -21.70 6.64 1.85
C GLU A 222 -20.60 6.45 2.91
N PRO A 223 -19.96 5.27 2.97
CA PRO A 223 -18.83 5.05 3.86
C PRO A 223 -17.73 6.08 3.58
N LYS A 224 -17.34 6.82 4.61
CA LYS A 224 -16.23 7.77 4.52
C LYS A 224 -14.92 7.00 4.33
N SER A 225 -14.12 7.46 3.38
CA SER A 225 -12.74 6.99 3.24
C SER A 225 -11.93 7.49 4.43
N GLU A 226 -11.21 6.61 5.10
CA GLU A 226 -10.30 6.98 6.20
C GLU A 226 -8.83 6.96 5.74
N ILE A 227 -8.58 6.87 4.44
CA ILE A 227 -7.21 6.74 3.89
C ILE A 227 -6.30 7.93 4.24
N TYR A 228 -6.89 9.07 4.61
CA TYR A 228 -6.16 10.28 4.99
C TYR A 228 -5.21 10.01 6.17
N TYR A 229 -5.61 9.14 7.10
CA TYR A 229 -4.79 8.77 8.25
C TYR A 229 -3.48 8.10 7.79
N ILE A 230 -3.57 7.19 6.82
CA ILE A 230 -2.41 6.50 6.25
C ILE A 230 -1.52 7.48 5.48
N PHE A 231 -2.10 8.37 4.67
CA PHE A 231 -1.29 9.34 3.95
C PHE A 231 -0.57 10.32 4.87
N ASN A 232 -1.24 10.81 5.92
CA ASN A 232 -0.61 11.65 6.93
C ASN A 232 0.52 10.91 7.66
N LYS A 233 0.32 9.63 7.99
CA LYS A 233 1.33 8.79 8.64
C LYS A 233 2.61 8.63 7.81
N TYR A 234 2.49 8.55 6.49
CA TYR A 234 3.63 8.18 5.62
C TYR A 234 4.21 9.31 4.77
N PHE A 235 3.45 10.36 4.47
CA PHE A 235 3.88 11.43 3.56
C PHE A 235 3.81 12.83 4.13
N GLU A 236 3.32 13.03 5.37
CA GLU A 236 3.14 14.35 5.99
C GLU A 236 2.23 15.33 5.19
N HIS A 237 1.49 14.82 4.19
CA HIS A 237 0.59 15.59 3.33
C HIS A 237 -0.74 14.84 3.14
N GLY A 238 -1.82 15.60 2.89
CA GLY A 238 -3.18 15.08 2.78
C GLY A 238 -3.46 14.25 1.52
N ARG A 239 -4.72 13.79 1.39
CA ARG A 239 -5.21 12.92 0.30
C ARG A 239 -5.04 13.50 -1.11
N TYR A 240 -4.99 14.83 -1.25
CA TYR A 240 -5.02 15.52 -2.54
C TYR A 240 -3.87 16.52 -2.75
N GLU A 241 -2.89 16.56 -1.84
CA GLU A 241 -1.78 17.52 -1.84
C GLU A 241 -0.46 16.86 -2.25
#